data_AF-A0AAW0TV19-F1
#
_entry.id   AF-A0AAW0TV19-F1
#
_cell.length_a   1.000
_cell.length_b   1.000
_cell.length_c   1.000
_cell.angle_alpha   90.00
_cell.angle_beta   90.00
_cell.angle_gamma   90.00
#
_symmetry.space_group_name_H-M   'P 1'
#
loop_
_entity.id
_entity.type
_entity.pdbx_description
1 polymer ?
#
loop_
_entity_poly.entity_id
_entity_poly.type
_entity_poly.pdbx_seq_one_letter_code
_entity_poly.pdbx_strand_id
1 'polypeptide(L)'
;MDMATSESLKMAKEVDPDGRRTLAVITKLDLMDAGTDAIDILCGRVIPVKLGIIGVVNRSQQDIIDSKSIKEALADEAAFLQRRYPTLANRNGTPYLAKTLNRLLMHHIRDCLPELKTRVTMMMSQFQSLLSSYGDDVQDKAQTLLQIITKFNAAYCQTIEGTARNIETTELCGGARICYIFHETFGRTLDCIHPLAGLTQMDILTAIRNATGPRPALFVPEVSFELLVKRQIRRLEEPSLRCVELVHEEMQRIIQFCGTEVQQEMLRFPKLHEKIVDVVTQLLRRRLPPTNDMVENLVAIELAYINTKHPDFQSNASLVSSLLGEEEKARSIPVRRSHGNAPSTYEQEIREQSKTQSLQNIQRYVGDQPLPRPMALEGHPSQPTSKDQANTQNWFSSLIAGPRAEHTEPSKEQSHENSPNMTPTHQAEKLPQLPPPPAEGGILSPQKPVNLLPEVPMQQSRKLTERETKDCEVIERLIKSYFYIVRKSIQDKVPKAVMHFLVNHVKDNLQSELVKHLYRTDEIDTFLSESPEIAQRRKEAAEMLKALQHANVIIGEIRETHMW
;
A
#
# COMPACT_ATOMS: atom_id res chain seq x y z
N MET A 1 10.97 77.94 -10.89
CA MET A 1 11.18 76.57 -10.33
C MET A 1 12.16 75.84 -11.24
N ASP A 2 13.07 75.04 -10.69
CA ASP A 2 13.85 74.10 -11.50
C ASP A 2 12.98 72.87 -11.84
N MET A 3 12.82 72.57 -13.12
CA MET A 3 12.02 71.44 -13.59
C MET A 3 12.79 70.13 -13.60
N ALA A 4 14.13 70.16 -13.54
CA ALA A 4 14.96 68.95 -13.51
C ALA A 4 14.84 68.18 -12.18
N THR A 5 14.45 68.86 -11.10
CA THR A 5 14.32 68.33 -9.74
C THR A 5 12.89 67.93 -9.35
N SER A 6 11.96 67.88 -10.30
CA SER A 6 10.54 67.53 -10.05
C SER A 6 10.35 66.12 -9.48
N GLU A 7 9.67 66.01 -8.33
CA GLU A 7 9.38 64.72 -7.68
C GLU A 7 8.56 63.77 -8.57
N SER A 8 7.62 64.30 -9.36
CA SER A 8 6.84 63.52 -10.32
C SER A 8 7.73 62.85 -11.38
N LEU A 9 8.82 63.52 -11.79
CA LEU A 9 9.80 62.96 -12.73
C LEU A 9 10.70 61.92 -12.04
N LYS A 10 11.02 62.13 -10.76
CA LYS A 10 11.79 61.17 -9.95
C LYS A 10 11.03 59.86 -9.76
N MET A 11 9.78 59.92 -9.28
CA MET A 11 8.90 58.75 -9.12
C MET A 11 8.67 58.02 -10.45
N ALA A 12 8.50 58.76 -11.56
CA ALA A 12 8.39 58.15 -12.88
C ALA A 12 9.67 57.39 -13.28
N LYS A 13 10.87 57.96 -13.05
CA LYS A 13 12.16 57.30 -13.35
C LYS A 13 12.42 56.05 -12.49
N GLU A 14 11.90 55.99 -11.27
CA GLU A 14 12.03 54.82 -10.38
C GLU A 14 11.30 53.57 -10.94
N VAL A 15 10.24 53.76 -11.74
CA VAL A 15 9.48 52.65 -12.37
C VAL A 15 9.65 52.56 -13.90
N ASP A 16 10.04 53.65 -14.56
CA ASP A 16 10.21 53.79 -16.01
C ASP A 16 11.48 54.59 -16.34
N PRO A 17 12.68 54.08 -16.02
CA PRO A 17 13.95 54.82 -16.17
C PRO A 17 14.23 55.22 -17.62
N ASP A 18 13.68 54.48 -18.58
CA ASP A 18 13.78 54.72 -20.02
C ASP A 18 12.74 55.72 -20.56
N GLY A 19 11.79 56.16 -19.73
CA GLY A 19 10.68 57.04 -20.13
C GLY A 19 9.78 56.48 -21.24
N ARG A 20 9.58 55.15 -21.33
CA ARG A 20 8.81 54.48 -22.41
C ARG A 20 7.31 54.67 -22.27
N ARG A 21 6.81 54.73 -21.03
CA ARG A 21 5.38 54.87 -20.68
C ARG A 21 5.07 56.16 -19.92
N THR A 22 6.05 57.06 -19.85
CA THR A 22 5.97 58.37 -19.18
C THR A 22 5.74 59.50 -20.19
N LEU A 23 4.66 60.26 -20.01
CA LEU A 23 4.37 61.51 -20.69
C LEU A 23 4.54 62.66 -19.69
N ALA A 24 5.32 63.69 -20.03
CA ALA A 24 5.47 64.86 -19.16
C ALA A 24 4.49 65.98 -19.54
N VAL A 25 3.80 66.54 -18.55
CA VAL A 25 2.89 67.68 -18.71
C VAL A 25 3.43 68.87 -17.91
N ILE A 26 3.63 70.00 -18.56
CA ILE A 26 4.15 71.23 -17.95
C ILE A 26 2.98 72.21 -17.80
N THR A 27 2.57 72.46 -16.56
CA THR A 27 1.53 73.45 -16.24
C THR A 27 2.15 74.80 -15.85
N LYS A 28 1.33 75.87 -15.85
CA LYS A 28 1.70 77.21 -15.35
C LYS A 28 2.79 77.93 -16.16
N LEU A 29 2.81 77.74 -17.48
CA LEU A 29 3.73 78.44 -18.40
C LEU A 29 3.56 79.98 -18.37
N ASP A 30 2.39 80.45 -17.95
CA ASP A 30 2.02 81.85 -17.73
C ASP A 30 2.72 82.49 -16.50
N LEU A 31 3.12 81.68 -15.51
CA LEU A 31 3.78 82.13 -14.27
C LEU A 31 5.31 81.95 -14.31
N MET A 32 5.92 81.95 -15.51
CA MET A 32 7.37 81.90 -15.67
C MET A 32 8.01 83.29 -15.51
N ASP A 33 9.20 83.33 -14.90
CA ASP A 33 9.93 84.56 -14.63
C ASP A 33 10.26 85.34 -15.93
N ALA A 34 10.04 86.66 -15.92
CA ALA A 34 10.18 87.50 -17.10
C ALA A 34 11.62 87.50 -17.63
N GLY A 35 11.81 86.92 -18.82
CA GLY A 35 13.13 86.69 -19.43
C GLY A 35 13.50 85.20 -19.55
N THR A 36 12.78 84.31 -18.87
CA THR A 36 12.92 82.85 -19.00
C THR A 36 11.87 82.25 -19.95
N ASP A 37 12.15 81.06 -20.47
CA ASP A 37 11.23 80.31 -21.32
C ASP A 37 11.47 78.79 -21.21
N ALA A 38 10.47 77.99 -21.55
CA ALA A 38 10.52 76.53 -21.45
C ALA A 38 10.85 75.82 -22.78
N ILE A 39 11.36 76.50 -23.81
CA ILE A 39 11.52 75.90 -25.16
C ILE A 39 12.45 74.68 -25.13
N ASP A 40 13.58 74.73 -24.43
CA ASP A 40 14.49 73.59 -24.33
C ASP A 40 13.88 72.39 -23.61
N ILE A 41 12.99 72.64 -22.64
CA ILE A 41 12.27 71.59 -21.91
C ILE A 41 11.16 71.02 -22.80
N LEU A 42 10.33 71.86 -23.41
CA LEU A 42 9.25 71.45 -24.33
C LEU A 42 9.78 70.73 -25.59
N CYS A 43 11.00 71.04 -26.03
CA CYS A 43 11.71 70.34 -27.11
C CYS A 43 12.37 69.02 -26.67
N GLY A 44 12.30 68.63 -25.39
CA GLY A 44 12.88 67.38 -24.89
C GLY A 44 14.41 67.38 -24.73
N ARG A 45 15.06 68.56 -24.74
CA ARG A 45 16.53 68.67 -24.61
C ARG A 45 17.01 68.47 -23.18
N VAL A 46 16.22 68.89 -22.19
CA VAL A 46 16.56 68.82 -20.75
C VAL A 46 16.04 67.53 -20.11
N ILE A 47 14.88 67.03 -20.54
CA ILE A 47 14.20 65.87 -19.95
C ILE A 47 13.92 64.83 -21.05
N PRO A 48 14.61 63.68 -21.06
CA PRO A 48 14.35 62.62 -22.03
C PRO A 48 13.13 61.79 -21.61
N VAL A 49 11.99 61.98 -22.28
CA VAL A 49 10.79 61.12 -22.20
C VAL A 49 10.29 60.78 -23.60
N LYS A 50 9.99 59.50 -23.85
CA LYS A 50 9.75 58.98 -25.21
C LYS A 50 8.35 59.28 -25.74
N LEU A 51 7.39 59.55 -24.85
CA LEU A 51 6.03 59.99 -25.24
C LEU A 51 5.93 61.51 -25.48
N GLY A 52 7.00 62.25 -25.19
CA GLY A 52 7.08 63.70 -25.37
C GLY A 52 6.69 64.53 -24.15
N ILE A 53 6.70 65.84 -24.34
CA ILE A 53 6.46 66.86 -23.32
C ILE A 53 5.41 67.83 -23.86
N ILE A 54 4.36 68.12 -23.08
CA ILE A 54 3.24 68.97 -23.51
C ILE A 54 3.01 70.07 -22.49
N GLY A 55 3.08 71.32 -22.94
CA GLY A 55 2.78 72.52 -22.16
C GLY A 55 1.28 72.82 -22.12
N VAL A 56 0.77 73.25 -20.97
CA VAL A 56 -0.65 73.56 -20.70
C VAL A 56 -0.76 74.83 -19.86
N VAL A 57 -1.71 75.70 -20.19
CA VAL A 57 -2.09 76.88 -19.40
C VAL A 57 -3.49 76.65 -18.83
N ASN A 58 -3.61 76.78 -17.50
CA ASN A 58 -4.85 76.57 -16.77
C ASN A 58 -5.39 77.91 -16.23
N ARG A 59 -6.67 77.93 -15.82
CA ARG A 59 -7.25 79.04 -15.06
C ARG A 59 -6.41 79.34 -13.81
N SER A 60 -6.08 80.60 -13.58
CA SER A 60 -5.44 81.07 -12.34
C SER A 60 -6.42 81.03 -11.17
N GLN A 61 -5.93 81.28 -9.95
CA GLN A 61 -6.79 81.36 -8.77
C GLN A 61 -7.87 82.45 -8.90
N GLN A 62 -7.55 83.55 -9.60
CA GLN A 62 -8.51 84.64 -9.85
C GLN A 62 -9.55 84.23 -10.91
N ASP A 63 -9.14 83.61 -12.02
CA ASP A 63 -10.06 83.08 -13.04
C ASP A 63 -11.05 82.04 -12.47
N ILE A 64 -10.67 81.34 -11.39
CA ILE A 64 -11.52 80.39 -10.66
C ILE A 64 -12.54 81.13 -9.78
N ILE A 65 -12.13 82.18 -9.06
CA ILE A 65 -13.01 83.04 -8.26
C ILE A 65 -14.05 83.72 -9.17
N ASP A 66 -13.58 84.31 -10.27
CA ASP A 66 -14.41 84.98 -11.28
C ASP A 66 -15.20 83.99 -12.17
N SER A 67 -15.15 82.68 -11.87
CA SER A 67 -15.94 81.61 -12.49
C SER A 67 -15.82 81.51 -14.03
N LYS A 68 -14.67 81.93 -14.57
CA LYS A 68 -14.38 81.99 -16.01
C LYS A 68 -14.63 80.66 -16.72
N SER A 69 -15.25 80.70 -17.90
CA SER A 69 -15.66 79.49 -18.59
C SER A 69 -14.47 78.72 -19.19
N ILE A 70 -14.67 77.42 -19.40
CA ILE A 70 -13.67 76.55 -20.05
C ILE A 70 -13.42 77.00 -21.50
N LYS A 71 -14.41 77.57 -22.19
CA LYS A 71 -14.25 78.06 -23.57
C LYS A 71 -13.33 79.27 -23.65
N GLU A 72 -13.48 80.21 -22.71
CA GLU A 72 -12.60 81.38 -22.61
C GLU A 72 -11.18 80.97 -22.19
N ALA A 73 -11.05 80.08 -21.20
CA ALA A 73 -9.75 79.56 -20.76
C ALA A 73 -8.97 78.85 -21.90
N LEU A 74 -9.66 78.10 -22.77
CA LEU A 74 -9.06 77.47 -23.95
C LEU A 74 -8.68 78.48 -25.05
N ALA A 75 -9.44 79.56 -25.20
CA ALA A 75 -9.11 80.64 -26.13
C ALA A 75 -7.88 81.44 -25.65
N ASP A 76 -7.80 81.73 -24.34
CA ASP A 76 -6.66 82.40 -23.73
C ASP A 76 -5.40 81.52 -23.73
N GLU A 77 -5.53 80.21 -23.49
CA GLU A 77 -4.44 79.24 -23.66
C GLU A 77 -3.91 79.28 -25.10
N ALA A 78 -4.79 79.23 -26.11
CA ALA A 78 -4.40 79.30 -27.51
C ALA A 78 -3.72 80.64 -27.86
N ALA A 79 -4.25 81.77 -27.40
CA ALA A 79 -3.67 83.09 -27.61
C ALA A 79 -2.31 83.27 -26.93
N PHE A 80 -2.15 82.77 -25.69
CA PHE A 80 -0.89 82.75 -24.97
C PHE A 80 0.16 81.91 -25.70
N LEU A 81 -0.19 80.68 -26.08
CA LEU A 81 0.72 79.76 -26.78
C LEU A 81 1.13 80.31 -28.15
N GLN A 82 0.21 80.90 -28.91
CA GLN A 82 0.52 81.57 -30.18
C GLN A 82 1.44 82.78 -29.99
N ARG A 83 1.28 83.57 -28.92
CA ARG A 83 2.10 84.78 -28.66
C ARG A 83 3.48 84.47 -28.08
N ARG A 84 3.59 83.48 -27.18
CA ARG A 84 4.85 83.16 -26.46
C ARG A 84 5.64 82.01 -27.11
N TYR A 85 4.97 81.05 -27.75
CA TYR A 85 5.58 79.85 -28.33
C TYR A 85 5.05 79.52 -29.75
N PRO A 86 5.17 80.43 -30.75
CA PRO A 86 4.45 80.32 -32.03
C PRO A 86 4.69 79.00 -32.77
N THR A 87 5.94 78.50 -32.76
CA THR A 87 6.37 77.26 -33.42
C THR A 87 5.92 75.98 -32.71
N LEU A 88 5.56 76.07 -31.42
CA LEU A 88 5.14 74.93 -30.59
C LEU A 88 3.64 74.97 -30.24
N ALA A 89 2.91 76.05 -30.55
CA ALA A 89 1.49 76.20 -30.25
C ALA A 89 0.63 75.04 -30.79
N ASN A 90 0.95 74.52 -31.99
CA ASN A 90 0.25 73.37 -32.59
C ASN A 90 0.58 72.00 -31.95
N ARG A 91 1.49 71.96 -30.97
CA ARG A 91 1.92 70.76 -30.23
C ARG A 91 1.77 70.91 -28.71
N ASN A 92 1.15 71.98 -28.26
CA ASN A 92 0.89 72.31 -26.87
C ASN A 92 -0.61 72.59 -26.66
N GLY A 93 -0.99 72.78 -25.41
CA GLY A 93 -2.35 73.11 -24.99
C GLY A 93 -3.23 71.90 -24.70
N THR A 94 -4.24 72.12 -23.87
CA THR A 94 -5.23 71.12 -23.45
C THR A 94 -5.85 70.33 -24.62
N PRO A 95 -6.21 70.94 -25.77
CA PRO A 95 -6.79 70.20 -26.90
C PRO A 95 -5.79 69.23 -27.58
N TYR A 96 -4.49 69.57 -27.57
CA TYR A 96 -3.45 68.68 -28.09
C TYR A 96 -3.12 67.56 -27.10
N LEU A 97 -3.11 67.87 -25.79
CA LEU A 97 -2.94 66.89 -24.72
C LEU A 97 -4.05 65.83 -24.78
N ALA A 98 -5.32 66.23 -24.85
CA ALA A 98 -6.46 65.31 -24.92
C ALA A 98 -6.39 64.37 -26.14
N LYS A 99 -6.09 64.91 -27.33
CA LYS A 99 -5.90 64.09 -28.55
C LYS A 99 -4.71 63.13 -28.42
N THR A 100 -3.62 63.57 -27.79
CA THR A 100 -2.42 62.76 -27.62
C THR A 100 -2.63 61.63 -26.60
N LEU A 101 -3.28 61.93 -25.46
CA LEU A 101 -3.66 60.92 -24.46
C LEU A 101 -4.59 59.85 -25.05
N ASN A 102 -5.63 60.25 -25.79
CA ASN A 102 -6.53 59.30 -26.45
C ASN A 102 -5.77 58.40 -27.44
N ARG A 103 -4.88 58.96 -28.27
CA ARG A 103 -4.07 58.16 -29.21
C ARG A 103 -3.12 57.20 -28.49
N LEU A 104 -2.47 57.64 -27.42
CA LEU A 104 -1.56 56.80 -26.63
C LEU A 104 -2.30 55.66 -25.92
N LEU A 105 -3.47 55.94 -25.34
CA LEU A 105 -4.33 54.95 -24.71
C LEU A 105 -4.80 53.89 -25.72
N MET A 106 -5.29 54.32 -26.89
CA MET A 106 -5.72 53.41 -27.97
C MET A 106 -4.57 52.54 -28.49
N HIS A 107 -3.36 53.10 -28.65
CA HIS A 107 -2.18 52.33 -29.04
C HIS A 107 -1.79 51.29 -27.97
N HIS A 108 -1.79 51.69 -26.69
CA HIS A 108 -1.46 50.80 -25.58
C HIS A 108 -2.48 49.66 -25.43
N ILE A 109 -3.78 49.95 -25.56
CA ILE A 109 -4.85 48.95 -25.62
C ILE A 109 -4.59 47.97 -26.76
N ARG A 110 -4.33 48.47 -27.98
CA ARG A 110 -4.08 47.63 -29.16
C ARG A 110 -2.88 46.70 -28.99
N ASP A 111 -1.80 47.16 -28.36
CA ASP A 111 -0.59 46.37 -28.17
C ASP A 111 -0.73 45.32 -27.05
N CYS A 112 -1.51 45.61 -26.00
CA CYS A 112 -1.75 44.68 -24.89
C CYS A 112 -2.90 43.69 -25.13
N LEU A 113 -3.85 43.98 -26.03
CA LEU A 113 -4.97 43.10 -26.35
C LEU A 113 -4.57 41.68 -26.80
N PRO A 114 -3.55 41.47 -27.66
CA PRO A 114 -3.08 40.13 -28.03
C PRO A 114 -2.61 39.30 -26.84
N GLU A 115 -1.84 39.91 -25.93
CA GLU A 115 -1.32 39.25 -24.71
C GLU A 115 -2.44 38.98 -23.70
N LEU A 116 -3.40 39.91 -23.57
CA LEU A 116 -4.60 39.69 -22.77
C LEU A 116 -5.43 38.53 -23.35
N LYS A 117 -5.59 38.44 -24.68
CA LYS A 117 -6.33 37.36 -25.32
C LYS A 117 -5.68 35.99 -25.11
N THR A 118 -4.35 35.87 -25.27
CA THR A 118 -3.66 34.59 -25.03
C THR A 118 -3.74 34.18 -23.56
N ARG A 119 -3.59 35.13 -22.62
CA ARG A 119 -3.78 34.90 -21.18
C ARG A 119 -5.20 34.44 -20.84
N VAL A 120 -6.24 35.13 -21.34
CA VAL A 120 -7.65 34.73 -21.15
C VAL A 120 -7.91 33.34 -21.74
N THR A 121 -7.41 33.06 -22.94
CA THR A 121 -7.58 31.74 -23.59
C THR A 121 -6.89 30.61 -22.81
N MET A 122 -5.71 30.87 -22.24
CA MET A 122 -4.99 29.93 -21.37
C MET A 122 -5.72 29.70 -20.04
N MET A 123 -6.25 30.75 -19.41
CA MET A 123 -7.06 30.61 -18.20
C MET A 123 -8.37 29.87 -18.49
N MET A 124 -9.01 30.09 -19.64
CA MET A 124 -10.18 29.33 -20.08
C MET A 124 -9.88 27.84 -20.16
N SER A 125 -8.79 27.42 -20.82
CA SER A 125 -8.47 25.99 -20.93
C SER A 125 -8.07 25.36 -19.59
N GLN A 126 -7.43 26.12 -18.70
CA GLN A 126 -7.15 25.69 -17.32
C GLN A 126 -8.45 25.47 -16.52
N PHE A 127 -9.38 26.43 -16.49
CA PHE A 127 -10.65 26.29 -15.79
C PHE A 127 -11.57 25.24 -16.43
N GLN A 128 -11.54 25.07 -17.76
CA GLN A 128 -12.24 24.00 -18.46
C GLN A 128 -11.73 22.62 -18.02
N SER A 129 -10.41 22.43 -17.98
CA SER A 129 -9.78 21.18 -17.50
C SER A 129 -10.08 20.92 -16.01
N LEU A 130 -10.05 21.96 -15.18
CA LEU A 130 -10.38 21.87 -13.75
C LEU A 130 -11.83 21.45 -13.54
N LEU A 131 -12.79 22.00 -14.30
CA LEU A 131 -14.19 21.57 -14.28
C LEU A 131 -14.34 20.11 -14.69
N SER A 132 -13.69 19.68 -15.78
CA SER A 132 -13.68 18.27 -16.18
C SER A 132 -13.08 17.34 -15.10
N SER A 133 -12.11 17.81 -14.31
CA SER A 133 -11.55 17.03 -13.19
C SER A 133 -12.48 16.92 -11.96
N TYR A 134 -13.44 17.84 -11.81
CA TYR A 134 -14.55 17.68 -10.86
C TYR A 134 -15.74 16.91 -11.46
N GLY A 135 -15.73 16.64 -12.76
CA GLY A 135 -16.73 15.90 -13.51
C GLY A 135 -17.98 16.70 -13.87
N ASP A 136 -18.68 16.22 -14.90
CA ASP A 136 -19.87 16.87 -15.47
C ASP A 136 -21.07 16.86 -14.52
N ASP A 137 -22.08 17.69 -14.82
CA ASP A 137 -23.35 17.71 -14.08
C ASP A 137 -24.12 16.39 -14.22
N VAL A 138 -24.56 15.85 -13.08
CA VAL A 138 -25.29 14.58 -13.01
C VAL A 138 -26.73 14.76 -13.50
N GLN A 139 -26.95 14.58 -14.80
CA GLN A 139 -28.30 14.69 -15.40
C GLN A 139 -29.15 13.45 -15.12
N ASP A 140 -28.61 12.24 -15.33
CA ASP A 140 -29.24 10.98 -14.92
C ASP A 140 -28.47 10.35 -13.76
N LYS A 141 -29.02 10.51 -12.55
CA LYS A 141 -28.47 9.98 -11.30
C LYS A 141 -28.41 8.45 -11.29
N ALA A 142 -29.38 7.76 -11.89
CA ALA A 142 -29.40 6.30 -11.95
C ALA A 142 -28.32 5.78 -12.91
N GLN A 143 -28.16 6.42 -14.07
CA GLN A 143 -27.09 6.09 -15.01
C GLN A 143 -25.70 6.38 -14.42
N THR A 144 -25.48 7.54 -13.81
CA THR A 144 -24.20 7.88 -13.17
C THR A 144 -23.86 6.93 -12.02
N LEU A 145 -24.82 6.53 -11.17
CA LEU A 145 -24.60 5.53 -10.13
C LEU A 145 -24.13 4.18 -10.71
N LEU A 146 -24.78 3.70 -11.76
CA LEU A 146 -24.39 2.45 -12.43
C LEU A 146 -23.01 2.55 -13.09
N GLN A 147 -22.64 3.72 -13.63
CA GLN A 147 -21.29 3.98 -14.16
C GLN A 147 -20.24 3.92 -13.05
N ILE A 148 -20.44 4.60 -11.91
CA ILE A 148 -19.50 4.59 -10.77
C ILE A 148 -19.34 3.16 -10.22
N ILE A 149 -20.43 2.43 -10.01
CA ILE A 149 -20.40 1.03 -9.55
C ILE A 149 -19.62 0.14 -10.53
N THR A 150 -19.83 0.32 -11.83
CA THR A 150 -19.15 -0.48 -12.87
C THR A 150 -17.66 -0.13 -12.96
N LYS A 151 -17.29 1.15 -12.86
CA LYS A 151 -15.89 1.60 -12.79
C LYS A 151 -15.18 1.05 -11.55
N PHE A 152 -15.78 1.20 -10.37
CA PHE A 152 -15.24 0.68 -9.12
C PHE A 152 -15.05 -0.85 -9.18
N ASN A 153 -16.06 -1.59 -9.64
CA ASN A 153 -15.96 -3.05 -9.79
C ASN A 153 -14.84 -3.45 -10.75
N ALA A 154 -14.71 -2.76 -11.90
CA ALA A 154 -13.63 -3.00 -12.85
C ALA A 154 -12.24 -2.71 -12.23
N ALA A 155 -12.07 -1.59 -11.53
CA ALA A 155 -10.82 -1.22 -10.87
C ALA A 155 -10.43 -2.19 -9.74
N TYR A 156 -11.39 -2.60 -8.91
CA TYR A 156 -11.19 -3.59 -7.84
C TYR A 156 -10.73 -4.93 -8.42
N CYS A 157 -11.43 -5.44 -9.45
CA CYS A 157 -11.07 -6.67 -10.15
C CYS A 157 -9.69 -6.59 -10.83
N GLN A 158 -9.36 -5.46 -11.48
CA GLN A 158 -8.05 -5.25 -12.10
C GLN A 158 -6.90 -5.19 -11.06
N THR A 159 -7.18 -4.71 -9.84
CA THR A 159 -6.19 -4.68 -8.75
C THR A 159 -5.95 -6.09 -8.16
N ILE A 160 -6.98 -6.95 -8.15
CA ILE A 160 -6.82 -8.39 -7.84
C ILE A 160 -6.04 -9.13 -8.94
N GLU A 161 -6.25 -8.78 -10.21
CA GLU A 161 -5.56 -9.42 -11.34
C GLU A 161 -4.13 -8.90 -11.58
N GLY A 162 -3.77 -7.73 -11.04
CA GLY A 162 -2.53 -7.03 -11.38
C GLY A 162 -2.56 -6.35 -12.75
N THR A 163 -3.75 -6.14 -13.31
CA THR A 163 -4.00 -5.53 -14.64
C THR A 163 -4.42 -4.05 -14.57
N ALA A 164 -4.40 -3.46 -13.37
CA ALA A 164 -4.73 -2.06 -13.14
C ALA A 164 -3.76 -1.10 -13.87
N ARG A 165 -4.28 0.02 -14.39
CA ARG A 165 -3.47 1.00 -15.15
C ARG A 165 -2.44 1.74 -14.30
N ASN A 166 -2.80 2.04 -13.06
CA ASN A 166 -2.02 2.88 -12.15
C ASN A 166 -1.46 1.97 -11.03
N ILE A 167 -0.49 1.12 -11.39
CA ILE A 167 0.18 0.22 -10.44
C ILE A 167 1.07 1.05 -9.52
N GLU A 168 0.84 0.98 -8.22
CA GLU A 168 1.69 1.64 -7.23
C GLU A 168 3.04 0.90 -7.11
N THR A 169 4.14 1.66 -7.03
CA THR A 169 5.52 1.11 -7.04
C THR A 169 6.22 1.17 -5.68
N THR A 170 5.49 1.61 -4.66
CA THR A 170 5.94 1.82 -3.26
C THR A 170 5.85 0.54 -2.44
N GLU A 171 4.67 -0.09 -2.44
CA GLU A 171 4.34 -1.28 -1.66
C GLU A 171 3.68 -2.37 -2.51
N LEU A 172 3.79 -3.62 -2.06
CA LEU A 172 3.18 -4.76 -2.72
C LEU A 172 1.72 -4.91 -2.28
N CYS A 173 0.78 -4.57 -3.16
CA CYS A 173 -0.67 -4.68 -2.95
C CYS A 173 -1.34 -5.67 -3.93
N GLY A 174 -2.62 -5.98 -3.68
CA GLY A 174 -3.50 -6.67 -4.64
C GLY A 174 -3.09 -8.12 -4.94
N GLY A 175 -3.29 -8.56 -6.18
CA GLY A 175 -3.01 -9.94 -6.60
C GLY A 175 -1.59 -10.42 -6.29
N ALA A 176 -0.59 -9.56 -6.48
CA ALA A 176 0.80 -9.87 -6.20
C ALA A 176 1.05 -10.05 -4.69
N ARG A 177 0.35 -9.28 -3.84
CA ARG A 177 0.40 -9.42 -2.38
C ARG A 177 -0.29 -10.70 -1.89
N ILE A 178 -1.43 -11.06 -2.48
CA ILE A 178 -2.11 -12.33 -2.22
C ILE A 178 -1.20 -13.52 -2.60
N CYS A 179 -0.52 -13.44 -3.75
CA CYS A 179 0.47 -14.44 -4.16
C CYS A 179 1.64 -14.58 -3.17
N TYR A 180 2.15 -13.45 -2.65
CA TYR A 180 3.17 -13.43 -1.59
C TYR A 180 2.66 -14.05 -0.27
N ILE A 181 1.40 -13.80 0.11
CA ILE A 181 0.80 -14.41 1.30
C ILE A 181 0.78 -15.94 1.16
N PHE A 182 0.35 -16.48 0.01
CA PHE A 182 0.29 -17.94 -0.19
C PHE A 182 1.68 -18.61 -0.17
N HIS A 183 2.67 -18.06 -0.90
CA HIS A 183 3.97 -18.72 -1.07
C HIS A 183 4.99 -18.33 0.00
N GLU A 184 5.22 -17.02 0.18
CA GLU A 184 6.30 -16.52 1.02
C GLU A 184 5.92 -16.37 2.49
N THR A 185 4.62 -16.23 2.80
CA THR A 185 4.14 -16.17 4.19
C THR A 185 3.67 -17.54 4.66
N PHE A 186 2.61 -18.09 4.05
CA PHE A 186 1.99 -19.36 4.44
C PHE A 186 2.89 -20.57 4.13
N GLY A 187 3.45 -20.65 2.92
CA GLY A 187 4.40 -21.71 2.55
C GLY A 187 5.57 -21.84 3.52
N ARG A 188 6.29 -20.73 3.76
CA ARG A 188 7.39 -20.67 4.76
C ARG A 188 6.93 -21.00 6.18
N THR A 189 5.76 -20.49 6.61
CA THR A 189 5.22 -20.76 7.96
C THR A 189 4.99 -22.26 8.16
N LEU A 190 4.40 -22.95 7.17
CA LEU A 190 4.26 -24.40 7.23
C LEU A 190 5.62 -25.11 7.15
N ASP A 191 6.56 -24.62 6.34
CA ASP A 191 7.87 -25.24 6.22
C ASP A 191 8.67 -25.24 7.54
N CYS A 192 8.52 -24.19 8.35
CA CYS A 192 9.06 -24.11 9.71
C CYS A 192 8.43 -25.11 10.71
N ILE A 193 7.26 -25.70 10.42
CA ILE A 193 6.63 -26.70 11.29
C ILE A 193 7.34 -28.04 11.13
N HIS A 194 8.24 -28.33 12.08
CA HIS A 194 8.98 -29.59 12.13
C HIS A 194 8.06 -30.78 12.50
N PRO A 195 8.11 -31.91 11.77
CA PRO A 195 7.20 -33.07 11.94
C PRO A 195 7.27 -33.76 13.30
N LEU A 196 8.39 -33.64 14.04
CA LEU A 196 8.54 -34.22 15.38
C LEU A 196 8.57 -33.17 16.50
N ALA A 197 8.23 -31.91 16.23
CA ALA A 197 8.13 -30.92 17.30
C ALA A 197 7.03 -31.34 18.30
N GLY A 198 7.39 -31.41 19.59
CA GLY A 198 6.50 -31.91 20.65
C GLY A 198 6.37 -33.44 20.72
N LEU A 199 7.28 -34.20 20.09
CA LEU A 199 7.39 -35.66 20.23
C LEU A 199 8.81 -36.05 20.66
N THR A 200 8.97 -36.51 21.90
CA THR A 200 10.18 -37.21 22.35
C THR A 200 10.08 -38.71 22.07
N GLN A 201 11.21 -39.42 22.08
CA GLN A 201 11.20 -40.89 22.00
C GLN A 201 10.44 -41.55 23.17
N MET A 202 10.35 -40.88 24.34
CA MET A 202 9.53 -41.37 25.45
C MET A 202 8.03 -41.21 25.17
N ASP A 203 7.59 -40.14 24.50
CA ASP A 203 6.21 -39.98 24.05
C ASP A 203 5.82 -41.05 23.02
N ILE A 204 6.72 -41.31 22.06
CA ILE A 204 6.54 -42.33 21.03
C ILE A 204 6.45 -43.72 21.67
N LEU A 205 7.37 -44.08 22.56
CA LEU A 205 7.34 -45.35 23.28
C LEU A 205 6.10 -45.49 24.18
N THR A 206 5.64 -44.40 24.78
CA THR A 206 4.41 -44.38 25.58
C THR A 206 3.19 -44.60 24.68
N ALA A 207 3.14 -44.00 23.49
CA ALA A 207 2.10 -44.27 22.50
C ALA A 207 2.12 -45.72 21.98
N ILE A 208 3.30 -46.30 21.73
CA ILE A 208 3.45 -47.73 21.37
C ILE A 208 2.85 -48.60 22.49
N ARG A 209 3.28 -48.41 23.75
CA ARG A 209 2.81 -49.21 24.89
C ARG A 209 1.30 -49.04 25.13
N ASN A 210 0.78 -47.83 25.01
CA ASN A 210 -0.66 -47.57 25.19
C ASN A 210 -1.50 -48.17 24.05
N ALA A 211 -1.01 -48.16 22.80
CA ALA A 211 -1.66 -48.83 21.66
C ALA A 211 -1.55 -50.36 21.74
N THR A 212 -0.49 -50.89 22.35
CA THR A 212 -0.32 -52.32 22.67
C THR A 212 -1.28 -52.77 23.79
N GLY A 213 -1.53 -51.92 24.78
CA GLY A 213 -2.48 -52.20 25.86
C GLY A 213 -2.03 -53.35 26.78
N PRO A 214 -2.96 -54.20 27.27
CA PRO A 214 -2.68 -55.15 28.36
C PRO A 214 -2.00 -56.47 27.91
N ARG A 215 -1.53 -56.58 26.66
CA ARG A 215 -0.92 -57.81 26.11
C ARG A 215 0.48 -57.53 25.58
N PRO A 216 1.45 -58.46 25.68
CA PRO A 216 2.74 -58.30 25.01
C PRO A 216 2.57 -58.32 23.49
N ALA A 217 3.17 -57.35 22.79
CA ALA A 217 3.14 -57.27 21.33
C ALA A 217 4.38 -57.91 20.69
N LEU A 218 4.19 -58.58 19.55
CA LEU A 218 5.29 -59.11 18.71
C LEU A 218 5.79 -58.09 17.67
N PHE A 219 4.96 -57.10 17.33
CA PHE A 219 5.22 -56.05 16.33
C PHE A 219 4.68 -54.70 16.83
N VAL A 220 5.19 -53.60 16.28
CA VAL A 220 4.74 -52.23 16.63
C VAL A 220 3.32 -52.00 16.12
N PRO A 221 2.34 -51.55 16.95
CA PRO A 221 0.98 -51.33 16.48
C PRO A 221 0.85 -50.09 15.58
N GLU A 222 0.28 -50.25 14.39
CA GLU A 222 0.06 -49.14 13.42
C GLU A 222 -0.72 -47.96 14.02
N VAL A 223 -1.64 -48.24 14.94
CA VAL A 223 -2.43 -47.25 15.70
C VAL A 223 -1.56 -46.22 16.43
N SER A 224 -0.36 -46.61 16.87
CA SER A 224 0.58 -45.68 17.52
C SER A 224 1.15 -44.65 16.55
N PHE A 225 1.48 -45.03 15.31
CA PHE A 225 1.83 -44.10 14.24
C PHE A 225 0.64 -43.21 13.86
N GLU A 226 -0.56 -43.79 13.70
CA GLU A 226 -1.78 -43.06 13.34
C GLU A 226 -2.10 -41.93 14.33
N LEU A 227 -2.13 -42.24 15.64
CA LEU A 227 -2.45 -41.27 16.68
C LEU A 227 -1.44 -40.12 16.70
N LEU A 228 -0.15 -40.43 16.57
CA LEU A 228 0.93 -39.44 16.62
C LEU A 228 0.96 -38.56 15.37
N VAL A 229 0.76 -39.10 14.17
CA VAL A 229 0.72 -38.28 12.96
C VAL A 229 -0.55 -37.43 12.88
N LYS A 230 -1.71 -37.92 13.35
CA LYS A 230 -2.93 -37.10 13.49
C LYS A 230 -2.74 -35.94 14.48
N ARG A 231 -2.00 -36.15 15.59
CA ARG A 231 -1.60 -35.06 16.50
C ARG A 231 -0.73 -34.00 15.82
N GLN A 232 0.12 -34.40 14.88
CA GLN A 232 0.96 -33.46 14.12
C GLN A 232 0.18 -32.72 13.02
N ILE A 233 -0.67 -33.41 12.25
CA ILE A 233 -1.47 -32.81 11.16
C ILE A 233 -2.39 -31.70 11.68
N ARG A 234 -2.99 -31.84 12.88
CA ARG A 234 -3.77 -30.76 13.52
C ARG A 234 -3.02 -29.43 13.69
N ARG A 235 -1.68 -29.46 13.77
CA ARG A 235 -0.86 -28.23 13.89
C ARG A 235 -0.76 -27.43 12.59
N LEU A 236 -1.32 -27.96 11.49
CA LEU A 236 -1.40 -27.28 10.19
C LEU A 236 -2.70 -26.45 10.06
N GLU A 237 -3.65 -26.59 11.00
CA GLU A 237 -4.97 -25.95 10.98
C GLU A 237 -4.92 -24.44 11.26
N GLU A 238 -4.38 -24.05 12.41
CA GLU A 238 -4.13 -22.66 12.83
C GLU A 238 -3.40 -21.80 11.77
N PRO A 239 -2.23 -22.20 11.21
CA PRO A 239 -1.56 -21.43 10.16
C PRO A 239 -2.33 -21.40 8.83
N SER A 240 -3.19 -22.38 8.54
CA SER A 240 -4.07 -22.35 7.38
C SER A 240 -5.24 -21.38 7.57
N LEU A 241 -5.84 -21.32 8.76
CA LEU A 241 -6.84 -20.30 9.11
C LEU A 241 -6.23 -18.89 9.07
N ARG A 242 -5.04 -18.68 9.65
CA ARG A 242 -4.35 -17.37 9.58
C ARG A 242 -4.00 -16.96 8.15
N CYS A 243 -3.81 -17.90 7.22
CA CYS A 243 -3.68 -17.60 5.80
C CYS A 243 -4.98 -17.02 5.20
N VAL A 244 -6.16 -17.52 5.60
CA VAL A 244 -7.45 -16.95 5.17
C VAL A 244 -7.61 -15.52 5.69
N GLU A 245 -7.29 -15.30 6.97
CA GLU A 245 -7.37 -13.98 7.60
C GLU A 245 -6.45 -12.95 6.92
N LEU A 246 -5.20 -13.30 6.63
CA LEU A 246 -4.25 -12.42 5.93
C LEU A 246 -4.73 -12.05 4.51
N VAL A 247 -5.35 -12.98 3.79
CA VAL A 247 -5.96 -12.68 2.48
C VAL A 247 -7.22 -11.82 2.65
N HIS A 248 -8.05 -12.03 3.66
CA HIS A 248 -9.19 -11.17 3.96
C HIS A 248 -8.74 -9.74 4.29
N GLU A 249 -7.70 -9.57 5.12
CA GLU A 249 -7.08 -8.27 5.41
C GLU A 249 -6.59 -7.57 4.14
N GLU A 250 -5.97 -8.30 3.20
CA GLU A 250 -5.55 -7.75 1.90
C GLU A 250 -6.74 -7.40 0.99
N MET A 251 -7.76 -8.25 0.92
CA MET A 251 -8.97 -7.97 0.13
C MET A 251 -9.72 -6.72 0.65
N GLN A 252 -9.65 -6.42 1.95
CA GLN A 252 -10.13 -5.17 2.52
C GLN A 252 -9.21 -3.99 2.17
N ARG A 253 -7.88 -4.18 2.23
CA ARG A 253 -6.89 -3.16 1.86
C ARG A 253 -7.10 -2.66 0.43
N ILE A 254 -7.35 -3.56 -0.53
CA ILE A 254 -7.60 -3.22 -1.96
C ILE A 254 -8.68 -2.12 -2.12
N ILE A 255 -9.71 -2.08 -1.26
CA ILE A 255 -10.80 -1.09 -1.32
C ILE A 255 -10.24 0.36 -1.26
N GLN A 256 -9.17 0.59 -0.49
CA GLN A 256 -8.55 1.90 -0.32
C GLN A 256 -7.71 2.31 -1.55
N PHE A 257 -7.09 1.32 -2.21
CA PHE A 257 -6.16 1.50 -3.34
C PHE A 257 -6.83 1.34 -4.71
N CYS A 258 -8.15 1.54 -4.80
CA CYS A 258 -8.94 1.40 -6.03
C CYS A 258 -8.73 2.51 -7.09
N GLY A 259 -7.49 2.98 -7.29
CA GLY A 259 -7.10 3.85 -8.41
C GLY A 259 -7.53 5.31 -8.30
N THR A 260 -6.68 6.21 -8.81
CA THR A 260 -6.86 7.67 -8.70
C THR A 260 -8.13 8.21 -9.36
N GLU A 261 -8.56 7.65 -10.50
CA GLU A 261 -9.80 8.06 -11.19
C GLU A 261 -11.05 7.78 -10.35
N VAL A 262 -11.15 6.59 -9.75
CA VAL A 262 -12.31 6.20 -8.93
C VAL A 262 -12.24 6.84 -7.54
N GLN A 263 -11.03 7.06 -6.98
CA GLN A 263 -10.86 7.88 -5.78
C GLN A 263 -11.38 9.31 -5.98
N GLN A 264 -11.24 9.92 -7.16
CA GLN A 264 -11.83 11.24 -7.46
C GLN A 264 -13.37 11.21 -7.48
N GLU A 265 -13.98 10.19 -8.09
CA GLU A 265 -15.45 10.00 -8.04
C GLU A 265 -15.96 9.74 -6.62
N MET A 266 -15.19 8.99 -5.83
CA MET A 266 -15.50 8.71 -4.42
C MET A 266 -15.36 9.94 -3.51
N LEU A 267 -14.38 10.81 -3.76
CA LEU A 267 -14.27 12.12 -3.08
C LEU A 267 -15.42 13.05 -3.43
N ARG A 268 -15.91 13.02 -4.68
CA ARG A 268 -17.09 13.79 -5.13
C ARG A 268 -18.35 13.35 -4.38
N PHE A 269 -18.55 12.04 -4.17
CA PHE A 269 -19.74 11.46 -3.55
C PHE A 269 -19.40 10.67 -2.26
N PRO A 270 -19.08 11.34 -1.14
CA PRO A 270 -18.55 10.69 0.05
C PRO A 270 -19.50 9.65 0.67
N LYS A 271 -20.82 9.90 0.69
CA LYS A 271 -21.81 8.94 1.17
C LYS A 271 -21.94 7.70 0.29
N LEU A 272 -21.74 7.85 -1.03
CA LEU A 272 -21.67 6.71 -1.95
C LEU A 272 -20.38 5.90 -1.71
N HIS A 273 -19.25 6.59 -1.47
CA HIS A 273 -18.00 5.92 -1.10
C HIS A 273 -18.15 5.10 0.20
N GLU A 274 -18.63 5.71 1.28
CA GLU A 274 -18.95 5.03 2.54
C GLU A 274 -19.82 3.80 2.30
N LYS A 275 -20.89 3.94 1.47
CA LYS A 275 -21.81 2.84 1.21
C LYS A 275 -21.25 1.73 0.33
N ILE A 276 -20.35 2.05 -0.59
CA ILE A 276 -19.57 1.04 -1.34
C ILE A 276 -18.66 0.28 -0.36
N VAL A 277 -17.89 0.98 0.48
CA VAL A 277 -16.97 0.39 1.46
C VAL A 277 -17.71 -0.55 2.43
N ASP A 278 -18.88 -0.13 2.94
CA ASP A 278 -19.80 -0.94 3.74
C ASP A 278 -20.15 -2.27 3.05
N VAL A 279 -20.63 -2.20 1.80
CA VAL A 279 -21.14 -3.36 1.06
C VAL A 279 -20.02 -4.34 0.72
N VAL A 280 -18.84 -3.87 0.29
CA VAL A 280 -17.69 -4.75 0.04
C VAL A 280 -17.18 -5.38 1.34
N THR A 281 -17.08 -4.61 2.42
CA THR A 281 -16.67 -5.12 3.74
C THR A 281 -17.64 -6.18 4.27
N GLN A 282 -18.95 -5.97 4.11
CA GLN A 282 -19.96 -6.93 4.53
C GLN A 282 -19.99 -8.18 3.65
N LEU A 283 -19.74 -8.05 2.34
CA LEU A 283 -19.58 -9.19 1.43
C LEU A 283 -18.36 -10.05 1.82
N LEU A 284 -17.20 -9.42 2.08
CA LEU A 284 -16.00 -10.10 2.56
C LEU A 284 -16.24 -10.84 3.88
N ARG A 285 -16.83 -10.16 4.87
CA ARG A 285 -17.22 -10.76 6.16
C ARG A 285 -18.20 -11.93 6.01
N ARG A 286 -19.12 -11.89 5.04
CA ARG A 286 -20.04 -13.00 4.75
C ARG A 286 -19.34 -14.21 4.10
N ARG A 287 -18.18 -14.01 3.48
CA ARG A 287 -17.39 -15.07 2.81
C ARG A 287 -16.24 -15.62 3.63
N LEU A 288 -15.84 -14.96 4.70
CA LEU A 288 -14.81 -15.46 5.62
C LEU A 288 -15.22 -16.78 6.30
N PRO A 289 -16.36 -16.94 6.99
CA PRO A 289 -16.70 -18.22 7.64
C PRO A 289 -16.81 -19.40 6.67
N PRO A 290 -17.52 -19.34 5.52
CA PRO A 290 -17.54 -20.45 4.56
C PRO A 290 -16.18 -20.81 3.96
N THR A 291 -15.18 -19.92 4.06
CA THR A 291 -13.80 -20.21 3.64
C THR A 291 -13.02 -20.88 4.78
N ASN A 292 -13.20 -20.44 6.03
CA ASN A 292 -12.67 -21.10 7.22
C ASN A 292 -13.22 -22.52 7.35
N ASP A 293 -14.55 -22.69 7.27
CA ASP A 293 -15.23 -23.99 7.29
C ASP A 293 -14.61 -24.96 6.27
N MET A 294 -14.32 -24.48 5.05
CA MET A 294 -13.70 -25.29 4.00
C MET A 294 -12.24 -25.66 4.33
N VAL A 295 -11.47 -24.74 4.92
CA VAL A 295 -10.08 -24.98 5.33
C VAL A 295 -9.99 -25.94 6.51
N GLU A 296 -10.87 -25.82 7.50
CA GLU A 296 -11.02 -26.79 8.59
C GLU A 296 -11.41 -28.18 8.05
N ASN A 297 -12.37 -28.25 7.12
CA ASN A 297 -12.74 -29.49 6.45
C ASN A 297 -11.56 -30.12 5.66
N LEU A 298 -10.72 -29.32 5.01
CA LEU A 298 -9.52 -29.83 4.32
C LEU A 298 -8.55 -30.53 5.29
N VAL A 299 -8.32 -29.96 6.48
CA VAL A 299 -7.49 -30.60 7.51
C VAL A 299 -8.20 -31.80 8.13
N ALA A 300 -9.51 -31.71 8.39
CA ALA A 300 -10.32 -32.81 8.90
C ALA A 300 -10.33 -34.03 7.96
N ILE A 301 -10.30 -33.83 6.64
CA ILE A 301 -10.19 -34.92 5.64
C ILE A 301 -8.83 -35.64 5.76
N GLU A 302 -7.72 -34.92 5.87
CA GLU A 302 -6.38 -35.50 6.06
C GLU A 302 -6.23 -36.18 7.45
N LEU A 303 -7.06 -35.79 8.42
CA LEU A 303 -7.19 -36.42 9.74
C LEU A 303 -8.16 -37.61 9.77
N ALA A 304 -9.08 -37.74 8.83
CA ALA A 304 -10.06 -38.82 8.79
C ALA A 304 -9.39 -40.15 8.39
N TYR A 305 -8.63 -40.15 7.28
CA TYR A 305 -8.04 -41.35 6.69
C TYR A 305 -6.55 -41.18 6.37
N ILE A 306 -5.73 -42.13 6.85
CA ILE A 306 -4.28 -42.16 6.56
C ILE A 306 -4.03 -43.12 5.40
N ASN A 307 -3.58 -42.59 4.27
CA ASN A 307 -3.31 -43.40 3.08
C ASN A 307 -1.88 -43.97 3.08
N THR A 308 -1.67 -45.08 3.79
CA THR A 308 -0.40 -45.83 3.76
C THR A 308 -0.06 -46.42 2.38
N LYS A 309 -0.96 -46.32 1.39
CA LYS A 309 -0.74 -46.68 -0.02
C LYS A 309 -0.43 -45.49 -0.93
N HIS A 310 -0.16 -44.30 -0.37
CA HIS A 310 0.29 -43.16 -1.16
C HIS A 310 1.64 -43.46 -1.85
N PRO A 311 1.84 -43.19 -3.15
CA PRO A 311 3.06 -43.56 -3.88
C PRO A 311 4.34 -43.04 -3.20
N ASP A 312 4.37 -41.75 -2.88
CA ASP A 312 5.51 -41.10 -2.21
C ASP A 312 5.78 -41.68 -0.81
N PHE A 313 4.76 -42.23 -0.14
CA PHE A 313 4.91 -42.88 1.16
C PHE A 313 5.47 -44.29 1.03
N GLN A 314 4.97 -45.08 0.07
CA GLN A 314 5.47 -46.44 -0.17
C GLN A 314 6.94 -46.46 -0.60
N SER A 315 7.37 -45.51 -1.45
CA SER A 315 8.77 -45.37 -1.84
C SER A 315 9.68 -45.14 -0.63
N ASN A 316 9.31 -44.19 0.25
CA ASN A 316 10.06 -43.89 1.46
C ASN A 316 10.01 -45.02 2.50
N ALA A 317 8.85 -45.66 2.71
CA ALA A 317 8.70 -46.78 3.64
C ALA A 317 9.50 -48.02 3.21
N SER A 318 9.59 -48.29 1.90
CA SER A 318 10.44 -49.35 1.36
C SER A 318 11.91 -49.09 1.67
N LEU A 319 12.40 -47.85 1.51
CA LEU A 319 13.76 -47.46 1.86
C LEU A 319 14.04 -47.62 3.36
N VAL A 320 13.09 -47.27 4.23
CA VAL A 320 13.20 -47.50 5.69
C VAL A 320 13.34 -49.00 5.99
N SER A 321 12.53 -49.85 5.35
CA SER A 321 12.62 -51.31 5.51
C SER A 321 13.93 -51.90 4.98
N SER A 322 14.53 -51.31 3.94
CA SER A 322 15.81 -51.75 3.40
C SER A 322 16.98 -51.39 4.33
N LEU A 323 17.06 -50.13 4.76
CA LEU A 323 18.15 -49.64 5.64
C LEU A 323 18.23 -50.41 6.96
N LEU A 324 17.09 -50.75 7.55
CA LEU A 324 17.04 -51.54 8.79
C LEU A 324 17.50 -53.00 8.60
N GLY A 325 17.37 -53.55 7.38
CA GLY A 325 17.84 -54.91 7.05
C GLY A 325 19.32 -54.99 6.68
N GLU A 326 19.96 -53.88 6.31
CA GLU A 326 21.39 -53.85 6.01
C GLU A 326 22.24 -53.82 7.29
N GLU A 327 21.81 -53.12 8.34
CA GLU A 327 22.48 -53.15 9.65
C GLU A 327 22.55 -54.54 10.27
N GLU A 328 21.54 -55.39 10.05
CA GLU A 328 21.53 -56.76 10.58
C GLU A 328 22.53 -57.67 9.86
N LYS A 329 22.70 -57.49 8.54
CA LYS A 329 23.75 -58.17 7.76
C LYS A 329 25.16 -57.70 8.14
N ALA A 330 25.32 -56.43 8.53
CA ALA A 330 26.61 -55.90 8.98
C ALA A 330 27.08 -56.48 10.33
N ARG A 331 26.15 -56.96 11.17
CA ARG A 331 26.47 -57.57 12.48
C ARG A 331 26.83 -59.06 12.42
N SER A 332 26.61 -59.77 11.31
CA SER A 332 26.85 -61.22 11.19
C SER A 332 28.24 -61.57 10.62
N ILE A 333 29.29 -61.46 11.44
CA ILE A 333 30.65 -61.94 11.09
C ILE A 333 30.90 -63.33 11.71
N PRO A 334 31.16 -64.38 10.92
CA PRO A 334 31.52 -65.70 11.47
C PRO A 334 32.96 -65.72 12.01
N VAL A 335 33.16 -66.42 13.13
CA VAL A 335 34.45 -66.48 13.83
C VAL A 335 35.50 -67.28 13.04
N ARG A 336 36.70 -66.72 12.90
CA ARG A 336 37.88 -67.40 12.32
C ARG A 336 38.19 -68.72 13.04
N ARG A 337 38.39 -69.78 12.28
CA ARG A 337 39.40 -70.81 12.59
C ARG A 337 40.51 -70.78 11.52
N SER A 338 41.71 -71.14 11.94
CA SER A 338 42.93 -71.15 11.11
C SER A 338 43.41 -72.59 10.88
N HIS A 339 44.43 -72.74 10.03
CA HIS A 339 44.97 -73.98 9.44
C HIS A 339 44.15 -74.51 8.26
N GLY A 340 44.75 -74.92 7.13
CA GLY A 340 46.16 -74.78 6.75
C GLY A 340 46.52 -75.58 5.48
N ASN A 341 47.41 -75.02 4.66
CA ASN A 341 48.03 -75.60 3.45
C ASN A 341 47.12 -75.89 2.23
N ALA A 342 47.76 -75.82 1.05
CA ALA A 342 47.31 -76.38 -0.23
C ALA A 342 48.25 -77.55 -0.61
N PRO A 343 48.01 -78.34 -1.68
CA PRO A 343 48.18 -77.85 -3.06
C PRO A 343 47.11 -78.35 -4.07
N SER A 344 47.36 -78.12 -5.36
CA SER A 344 46.56 -78.47 -6.55
C SER A 344 46.47 -79.98 -6.86
N THR A 345 45.70 -80.37 -7.91
CA THR A 345 46.19 -81.07 -9.13
C THR A 345 45.04 -81.62 -10.02
N TYR A 346 44.95 -81.12 -11.28
CA TYR A 346 44.45 -81.77 -12.53
C TYR A 346 42.97 -82.22 -12.61
N GLU A 347 42.16 -81.66 -13.53
CA GLU A 347 41.92 -82.02 -14.97
C GLU A 347 40.89 -83.15 -15.20
N GLN A 348 39.84 -82.86 -15.98
CA GLN A 348 39.57 -83.54 -17.27
C GLN A 348 38.51 -82.82 -18.11
N GLU A 349 38.55 -83.04 -19.43
CA GLU A 349 37.76 -82.32 -20.45
C GLU A 349 36.44 -83.04 -20.78
N ILE A 350 35.51 -82.33 -21.45
CA ILE A 350 34.82 -82.81 -22.67
C ILE A 350 34.22 -81.62 -23.45
N ARG A 351 34.78 -81.41 -24.66
CA ARG A 351 34.15 -81.10 -25.96
C ARG A 351 32.59 -81.01 -25.95
N GLU A 352 31.90 -80.14 -26.69
CA GLU A 352 32.08 -79.90 -28.13
C GLU A 352 31.21 -78.72 -28.70
N GLN A 353 31.74 -78.04 -29.73
CA GLN A 353 31.04 -77.32 -30.84
C GLN A 353 30.01 -76.18 -30.61
N SER A 354 30.44 -74.99 -31.05
CA SER A 354 29.93 -74.28 -32.25
C SER A 354 28.80 -73.21 -32.19
N LYS A 355 29.19 -72.04 -32.74
CA LYS A 355 28.42 -71.14 -33.65
C LYS A 355 27.34 -70.21 -33.06
N THR A 356 27.15 -68.97 -33.54
CA THR A 356 28.08 -67.89 -33.99
C THR A 356 27.26 -66.67 -34.47
N GLN A 357 27.66 -65.45 -34.07
CA GLN A 357 27.42 -64.18 -34.81
C GLN A 357 25.93 -63.78 -34.93
N SER A 358 25.52 -62.57 -35.33
CA SER A 358 26.18 -61.38 -35.91
C SER A 358 25.33 -60.11 -35.58
N LEU A 359 25.74 -58.85 -35.75
CA LEU A 359 27.03 -58.11 -35.68
C LEU A 359 26.72 -56.62 -36.01
N GLN A 360 27.72 -55.73 -35.88
CA GLN A 360 27.79 -54.34 -36.43
C GLN A 360 26.93 -53.27 -35.72
N ASN A 361 27.46 -52.14 -35.21
CA ASN A 361 28.32 -51.04 -35.75
C ASN A 361 27.46 -49.93 -36.42
N ILE A 362 27.77 -48.62 -36.37
CA ILE A 362 29.06 -47.90 -36.51
C ILE A 362 29.17 -46.69 -35.54
N GLN A 363 30.41 -46.20 -35.31
CA GLN A 363 30.77 -45.09 -34.42
C GLN A 363 30.31 -43.68 -34.87
N ARG A 364 30.35 -42.71 -33.93
CA ARG A 364 31.21 -41.50 -34.02
C ARG A 364 31.25 -40.71 -32.70
N TYR A 365 32.47 -40.43 -32.20
CA TYR A 365 32.79 -39.32 -31.28
C TYR A 365 34.26 -38.92 -31.49
N VAL A 366 34.57 -37.61 -31.41
CA VAL A 366 35.91 -37.02 -31.53
C VAL A 366 35.93 -35.74 -30.68
N GLY A 367 37.02 -35.49 -29.92
CA GLY A 367 37.27 -34.20 -29.28
C GLY A 367 37.84 -34.29 -27.86
N ASP A 368 39.18 -34.26 -27.73
CA ASP A 368 39.88 -34.04 -26.46
C ASP A 368 40.00 -32.54 -26.13
N GLN A 369 39.84 -32.16 -24.85
CA GLN A 369 40.80 -31.31 -24.11
C GLN A 369 40.38 -31.09 -22.63
N PRO A 370 41.32 -30.96 -21.66
CA PRO A 370 41.04 -30.76 -20.24
C PRO A 370 41.15 -29.29 -19.76
N LEU A 371 40.53 -28.98 -18.62
CA LEU A 371 40.54 -27.66 -17.95
C LEU A 371 41.56 -27.58 -16.78
N PRO A 372 42.31 -26.47 -16.61
CA PRO A 372 43.18 -26.23 -15.45
C PRO A 372 42.51 -25.40 -14.33
N ARG A 373 43.16 -25.35 -13.15
CA ARG A 373 42.72 -24.60 -11.95
C ARG A 373 43.15 -23.13 -11.95
N PRO A 374 42.45 -22.23 -11.23
CA PRO A 374 42.90 -20.84 -11.01
C PRO A 374 43.95 -20.71 -9.89
N MET A 375 44.72 -19.61 -9.93
CA MET A 375 45.62 -19.13 -8.87
C MET A 375 45.62 -17.58 -8.90
N ALA A 376 45.93 -16.92 -7.78
CA ALA A 376 45.76 -15.47 -7.60
C ALA A 376 47.07 -14.66 -7.71
N LEU A 377 46.96 -13.34 -7.94
CA LEU A 377 47.93 -12.31 -7.50
C LEU A 377 47.35 -10.88 -7.64
N GLU A 378 48.08 -9.88 -7.12
CA GLU A 378 47.58 -8.53 -6.75
C GLU A 378 47.95 -7.40 -7.74
N GLY A 379 47.34 -6.21 -7.58
CA GLY A 379 47.73 -4.97 -8.28
C GLY A 379 46.93 -3.72 -7.88
N HIS A 380 47.63 -2.69 -7.37
CA HIS A 380 47.12 -1.38 -6.91
C HIS A 380 47.92 -0.24 -7.61
N PRO A 381 47.67 1.08 -7.38
CA PRO A 381 46.42 1.87 -7.32
C PRO A 381 46.51 3.22 -8.07
N SER A 382 45.45 4.06 -8.09
CA SER A 382 45.53 5.54 -7.90
C SER A 382 44.16 6.27 -7.96
N GLN A 383 44.16 7.56 -7.57
CA GLN A 383 43.03 8.45 -7.23
C GLN A 383 42.93 9.64 -8.23
N PRO A 384 42.03 10.67 -8.10
CA PRO A 384 41.09 11.05 -7.02
C PRO A 384 39.61 11.10 -7.51
N THR A 385 38.59 11.78 -6.93
CA THR A 385 38.43 12.88 -5.94
C THR A 385 37.00 12.76 -5.33
N SER A 386 36.55 13.42 -4.24
CA SER A 386 37.17 14.43 -3.35
C SER A 386 36.72 14.28 -1.87
N LYS A 387 35.70 15.03 -1.40
CA LYS A 387 35.19 15.17 -0.01
C LYS A 387 33.72 15.64 0.01
N ASP A 388 32.95 15.22 1.00
CA ASP A 388 32.50 16.13 2.09
C ASP A 388 32.07 15.34 3.35
N GLN A 389 31.69 16.01 4.45
CA GLN A 389 31.80 15.46 5.82
C GLN A 389 30.60 15.79 6.74
N ALA A 390 30.42 14.96 7.80
CA ALA A 390 29.69 15.19 9.06
C ALA A 390 28.14 14.97 9.15
N ASN A 391 27.77 13.79 9.66
CA ASN A 391 27.13 13.54 10.98
C ASN A 391 25.75 14.13 11.41
N THR A 392 25.09 13.39 12.32
CA THR A 392 24.07 13.79 13.32
C THR A 392 22.61 14.16 12.91
N GLN A 393 21.74 13.15 13.01
CA GLN A 393 20.54 13.06 13.88
C GLN A 393 19.38 14.08 13.87
N ASN A 394 18.17 13.49 13.86
CA ASN A 394 16.97 13.84 14.63
C ASN A 394 16.39 15.27 14.55
N TRP A 395 15.40 15.45 13.68
CA TRP A 395 14.47 16.59 13.77
C TRP A 395 13.03 16.22 13.33
N PHE A 396 12.25 15.63 14.24
CA PHE A 396 10.80 15.89 14.48
C PHE A 396 10.23 14.88 15.50
N SER A 397 10.25 15.24 16.79
CA SER A 397 9.54 14.52 17.89
C SER A 397 9.47 15.41 19.13
N SER A 398 8.81 16.57 19.02
CA SER A 398 8.62 17.52 20.13
C SER A 398 7.45 18.46 19.82
N LEU A 399 6.25 18.11 20.32
CA LEU A 399 4.96 18.84 20.39
C LEU A 399 3.94 17.70 20.60
N ILE A 400 3.26 17.52 21.73
CA ILE A 400 2.76 18.45 22.75
C ILE A 400 3.00 17.86 24.16
N ALA A 401 3.22 18.69 25.20
CA ALA A 401 3.29 18.23 26.60
C ALA A 401 2.93 19.29 27.65
N GLY A 402 2.16 18.89 28.68
CA GLY A 402 1.97 19.61 29.95
C GLY A 402 0.71 20.50 30.09
N PRO A 403 0.31 20.89 31.33
CA PRO A 403 1.05 20.75 32.59
C PRO A 403 0.34 19.99 33.75
N ARG A 404 1.01 18.90 34.17
CA ARG A 404 1.37 18.47 35.55
C ARG A 404 0.87 19.24 36.82
N ALA A 405 0.47 18.46 37.83
CA ALA A 405 0.77 18.61 39.27
C ALA A 405 0.86 17.17 39.89
N GLU A 406 1.98 16.68 40.46
CA GLU A 406 2.52 16.89 41.84
C GLU A 406 1.61 16.37 42.98
N HIS A 407 2.07 15.70 44.05
CA HIS A 407 3.29 14.90 44.38
C HIS A 407 3.04 14.21 45.75
N THR A 408 3.76 13.11 46.09
CA THR A 408 4.21 12.65 47.45
C THR A 408 4.09 11.12 47.67
N GLU A 409 5.14 10.54 48.25
CA GLU A 409 5.33 9.14 48.68
C GLU A 409 5.72 9.16 50.20
N PRO A 410 5.80 8.06 51.01
CA PRO A 410 6.64 6.89 50.69
C PRO A 410 6.33 5.50 51.34
N SER A 411 7.13 4.49 50.96
CA SER A 411 7.62 3.33 51.78
C SER A 411 6.73 2.12 52.17
N LYS A 412 7.11 0.94 51.64
CA LYS A 412 7.24 -0.41 52.28
C LYS A 412 5.97 -1.10 52.87
N GLU A 413 5.87 -2.43 53.03
CA GLU A 413 6.88 -3.53 53.00
C GLU A 413 6.36 -4.84 52.32
N GLN A 414 6.83 -6.03 52.72
CA GLN A 414 6.69 -7.33 52.00
C GLN A 414 5.44 -8.16 52.34
N SER A 415 4.95 -9.00 51.40
CA SER A 415 4.20 -10.24 51.70
C SER A 415 4.12 -11.22 50.50
N HIS A 416 4.11 -12.53 50.76
CA HIS A 416 3.95 -13.61 49.77
C HIS A 416 2.50 -14.12 49.65
N GLU A 417 2.16 -14.62 48.45
CA GLU A 417 1.28 -15.75 48.13
C GLU A 417 -0.22 -15.83 48.53
N ASN A 418 -0.99 -16.25 47.51
CA ASN A 418 -2.18 -17.12 47.53
C ASN A 418 -3.50 -16.62 48.17
N SER A 419 -4.61 -16.86 47.45
CA SER A 419 -5.97 -16.82 47.96
C SER A 419 -6.91 -17.71 47.12
N PRO A 420 -8.04 -18.21 47.69
CA PRO A 420 -8.78 -19.35 47.15
C PRO A 420 -10.05 -18.95 46.37
N ASN A 421 -10.81 -19.93 45.88
CA ASN A 421 -12.13 -19.71 45.28
C ASN A 421 -13.06 -20.93 45.51
N MET A 422 -14.23 -20.73 46.15
CA MET A 422 -15.31 -21.74 46.33
C MET A 422 -16.65 -21.05 46.69
N THR A 423 -17.76 -21.53 46.11
CA THR A 423 -19.15 -21.10 46.39
C THR A 423 -20.12 -22.29 46.12
N PRO A 424 -21.43 -22.28 46.50
CA PRO A 424 -21.87 -22.82 47.79
C PRO A 424 -22.87 -24.00 47.73
N THR A 425 -23.38 -24.38 48.92
CA THR A 425 -24.43 -25.36 49.28
C THR A 425 -25.79 -25.17 48.55
N HIS A 426 -26.77 -26.10 48.54
CA HIS A 426 -27.33 -27.02 49.58
C HIS A 426 -27.95 -28.30 48.93
N GLN A 427 -28.61 -29.28 49.60
CA GLN A 427 -29.06 -29.43 51.00
C GLN A 427 -28.65 -30.83 51.59
N ALA A 428 -29.41 -31.77 52.20
CA ALA A 428 -30.83 -31.93 52.58
C ALA A 428 -31.00 -32.82 53.85
N GLU A 429 -32.21 -32.75 54.45
CA GLU A 429 -32.94 -33.52 55.50
C GLU A 429 -32.31 -34.65 56.37
N LYS A 430 -32.91 -34.84 57.57
CA LYS A 430 -32.49 -35.79 58.62
C LYS A 430 -33.65 -36.11 59.59
N LEU A 431 -33.78 -37.37 60.04
CA LEU A 431 -34.74 -37.83 61.06
C LEU A 431 -34.03 -38.35 62.35
N PRO A 432 -34.72 -38.48 63.50
CA PRO A 432 -34.08 -38.62 64.82
C PRO A 432 -33.59 -40.04 65.20
N GLN A 433 -32.86 -40.12 66.32
CA GLN A 433 -32.23 -41.33 66.87
C GLN A 433 -32.99 -41.94 68.07
N LEU A 434 -32.67 -43.20 68.40
CA LEU A 434 -32.99 -43.89 69.66
C LEU A 434 -31.70 -44.44 70.30
N PRO A 435 -31.60 -44.60 71.64
CA PRO A 435 -30.35 -45.02 72.32
C PRO A 435 -30.03 -46.54 72.21
N PRO A 436 -28.79 -46.97 72.51
CA PRO A 436 -28.29 -48.32 72.22
C PRO A 436 -28.21 -49.28 73.42
N PRO A 437 -28.17 -50.61 73.18
CA PRO A 437 -27.53 -51.59 74.05
C PRO A 437 -26.04 -51.81 73.67
N PRO A 438 -25.16 -52.26 74.59
CA PRO A 438 -23.72 -52.40 74.34
C PRO A 438 -23.26 -53.84 74.01
N ALA A 439 -22.14 -53.92 73.27
CA ALA A 439 -21.28 -55.10 73.03
C ALA A 439 -21.92 -56.28 72.26
N GLU A 440 -21.24 -57.07 71.42
CA GLU A 440 -19.80 -57.27 71.13
C GLU A 440 -19.54 -57.34 69.59
N GLY A 441 -18.31 -57.68 69.13
CA GLY A 441 -18.18 -58.50 67.90
C GLY A 441 -17.51 -57.94 66.63
N GLY A 442 -17.06 -56.69 66.57
CA GLY A 442 -16.07 -56.23 65.58
C GLY A 442 -16.53 -56.03 64.10
N ILE A 443 -15.54 -56.15 63.19
CA ILE A 443 -15.54 -55.74 61.75
C ILE A 443 -15.47 -54.20 61.54
N LEU A 444 -14.53 -53.79 60.68
CA LEU A 444 -14.22 -52.39 60.35
C LEU A 444 -15.11 -51.84 59.24
N SER A 445 -15.41 -50.54 59.30
CA SER A 445 -16.02 -49.79 58.20
C SER A 445 -15.16 -49.82 56.93
N PRO A 446 -15.75 -49.91 55.71
CA PRO A 446 -15.00 -49.95 54.48
C PRO A 446 -14.19 -48.66 54.27
N GLN A 447 -12.88 -48.80 54.13
CA GLN A 447 -11.97 -47.70 53.80
C GLN A 447 -12.18 -47.23 52.34
N LYS A 448 -11.64 -46.06 52.00
CA LYS A 448 -11.43 -45.67 50.59
C LYS A 448 -10.75 -46.83 49.84
N PRO A 449 -11.06 -47.07 48.55
CA PRO A 449 -10.42 -48.13 47.78
C PRO A 449 -8.90 -47.93 47.82
N VAL A 450 -8.20 -48.88 48.45
CA VAL A 450 -6.74 -48.86 48.55
C VAL A 450 -6.21 -49.04 47.13
N ASN A 451 -5.54 -48.02 46.60
CA ASN A 451 -4.93 -48.11 45.29
C ASN A 451 -3.66 -48.97 45.40
N LEU A 452 -3.82 -50.29 45.27
CA LEU A 452 -2.77 -51.30 45.46
C LEU A 452 -1.70 -51.31 44.35
N LEU A 453 -1.86 -50.46 43.35
CA LEU A 453 -0.84 -50.19 42.33
C LEU A 453 0.11 -49.10 42.86
N PRO A 454 1.44 -49.34 42.89
CA PRO A 454 2.40 -48.25 43.10
C PRO A 454 2.19 -47.14 42.07
N GLU A 455 2.44 -45.89 42.45
CA GLU A 455 2.54 -44.80 41.47
C GLU A 455 3.56 -45.18 40.39
N VAL A 456 3.11 -45.22 39.14
CA VAL A 456 3.95 -45.69 38.02
C VAL A 456 5.16 -44.75 37.92
N PRO A 457 6.40 -45.23 38.17
CA PRO A 457 7.53 -44.33 38.31
C PRO A 457 7.78 -43.54 37.02
N MET A 458 7.72 -42.21 37.09
CA MET A 458 8.17 -41.30 36.02
C MET A 458 9.70 -41.30 35.95
N GLN A 459 10.29 -42.45 35.59
CA GLN A 459 11.72 -42.67 35.50
C GLN A 459 12.32 -41.92 34.31
N GLN A 460 12.72 -40.68 34.57
CA GLN A 460 13.46 -39.80 33.64
C GLN A 460 14.85 -40.35 33.22
N SER A 461 15.24 -41.55 33.68
CA SER A 461 16.55 -42.17 33.43
C SER A 461 16.51 -43.66 33.05
N ARG A 462 15.37 -44.20 32.60
CA ARG A 462 15.35 -45.54 32.00
C ARG A 462 16.00 -45.50 30.61
N LYS A 463 17.15 -46.16 30.44
CA LYS A 463 17.72 -46.40 29.10
C LYS A 463 16.76 -47.27 28.28
N LEU A 464 16.54 -46.87 27.03
CA LEU A 464 15.79 -47.65 26.05
C LEU A 464 16.52 -48.97 25.75
N THR A 465 15.78 -50.06 25.54
CA THR A 465 16.37 -51.27 24.95
C THR A 465 16.61 -51.07 23.45
N GLU A 466 17.60 -51.75 22.84
CA GLU A 466 17.90 -51.62 21.39
C GLU A 466 16.65 -51.82 20.52
N ARG A 467 15.74 -52.70 20.95
CA ARG A 467 14.44 -52.91 20.29
C ARG A 467 13.51 -51.71 20.43
N GLU A 468 13.30 -51.19 21.65
CA GLU A 468 12.45 -50.00 21.88
C GLU A 468 12.99 -48.78 21.12
N THR A 469 14.31 -48.62 20.98
CA THR A 469 14.92 -47.57 20.15
C THR A 469 14.60 -47.76 18.67
N LYS A 470 14.85 -48.96 18.10
CA LYS A 470 14.51 -49.26 16.70
C LYS A 470 13.02 -49.05 16.40
N ASP A 471 12.14 -49.52 17.30
CA ASP A 471 10.69 -49.37 17.19
C ASP A 471 10.26 -47.88 17.18
N CYS A 472 10.90 -47.03 17.98
CA CYS A 472 10.68 -45.57 17.95
C CYS A 472 11.21 -44.93 16.66
N GLU A 473 12.41 -45.30 16.20
CA GLU A 473 12.98 -44.77 14.95
C GLU A 473 12.14 -45.11 13.71
N VAL A 474 11.54 -46.30 13.66
CA VAL A 474 10.57 -46.67 12.61
C VAL A 474 9.41 -45.67 12.60
N ILE A 475 8.77 -45.44 13.75
CA ILE A 475 7.65 -44.49 13.86
C ILE A 475 8.09 -43.07 13.51
N GLU A 476 9.25 -42.59 14.00
CA GLU A 476 9.77 -41.27 13.64
C GLU A 476 9.89 -41.07 12.13
N ARG A 477 10.46 -42.05 11.41
CA ARG A 477 10.65 -42.01 9.96
C ARG A 477 9.31 -42.04 9.21
N LEU A 478 8.34 -42.83 9.68
CA LEU A 478 6.98 -42.88 9.12
C LEU A 478 6.20 -41.58 9.35
N ILE A 479 6.25 -41.01 10.57
CA ILE A 479 5.63 -39.70 10.89
C ILE A 479 6.24 -38.62 9.99
N LYS A 480 7.58 -38.53 9.91
CA LYS A 480 8.28 -37.59 9.01
C LYS A 480 7.77 -37.72 7.58
N SER A 481 7.79 -38.93 7.00
CA SER A 481 7.39 -39.16 5.61
C SER A 481 5.92 -38.78 5.33
N TYR A 482 4.97 -39.25 6.15
CA TYR A 482 3.55 -38.96 5.91
C TYR A 482 3.21 -37.47 6.16
N PHE A 483 3.80 -36.86 7.19
CA PHE A 483 3.58 -35.45 7.50
C PHE A 483 4.05 -34.53 6.37
N TYR A 484 5.20 -34.78 5.74
CA TYR A 484 5.65 -33.97 4.61
C TYR A 484 4.71 -34.06 3.39
N ILE A 485 4.12 -35.23 3.14
CA ILE A 485 3.11 -35.41 2.07
C ILE A 485 1.86 -34.59 2.37
N VAL A 486 1.31 -34.69 3.59
CA VAL A 486 0.13 -33.92 4.02
C VAL A 486 0.41 -32.41 4.07
N ARG A 487 1.62 -32.00 4.50
CA ARG A 487 2.03 -30.59 4.49
C ARG A 487 2.04 -30.01 3.07
N LYS A 488 2.62 -30.74 2.11
CA LYS A 488 2.62 -30.36 0.69
C LYS A 488 1.21 -30.35 0.08
N SER A 489 0.36 -31.29 0.48
CA SER A 489 -1.07 -31.33 0.14
C SER A 489 -1.80 -30.07 0.62
N ILE A 490 -1.58 -29.66 1.88
CA ILE A 490 -2.20 -28.47 2.48
C ILE A 490 -1.65 -27.16 1.88
N GLN A 491 -0.33 -27.08 1.64
CA GLN A 491 0.33 -25.95 0.94
C GLN A 491 -0.29 -25.67 -0.43
N ASP A 492 -0.74 -26.70 -1.16
CA ASP A 492 -1.40 -26.57 -2.47
C ASP A 492 -2.93 -26.33 -2.37
N LYS A 493 -3.63 -27.06 -1.49
CA LYS A 493 -5.09 -27.04 -1.38
C LYS A 493 -5.65 -25.76 -0.75
N VAL A 494 -5.00 -25.22 0.29
CA VAL A 494 -5.53 -24.06 1.03
C VAL A 494 -5.57 -22.78 0.19
N PRO A 495 -4.51 -22.39 -0.57
CA PRO A 495 -4.59 -21.28 -1.51
C PRO A 495 -5.72 -21.42 -2.53
N LYS A 496 -5.96 -22.64 -3.04
CA LYS A 496 -7.05 -22.91 -4.00
C LYS A 496 -8.43 -22.76 -3.37
N ALA A 497 -8.60 -23.20 -2.12
CA ALA A 497 -9.83 -22.99 -1.36
C ALA A 497 -10.10 -21.49 -1.13
N VAL A 498 -9.10 -20.72 -0.67
CA VAL A 498 -9.22 -19.26 -0.48
C VAL A 498 -9.52 -18.54 -1.79
N MET A 499 -8.83 -18.88 -2.88
CA MET A 499 -9.10 -18.29 -4.19
C MET A 499 -10.52 -18.60 -4.68
N HIS A 500 -11.05 -19.81 -4.46
CA HIS A 500 -12.40 -20.17 -4.89
C HIS A 500 -13.51 -19.58 -3.99
N PHE A 501 -13.43 -19.78 -2.68
CA PHE A 501 -14.51 -19.45 -1.74
C PHE A 501 -14.54 -17.97 -1.34
N LEU A 502 -13.40 -17.28 -1.35
CA LEU A 502 -13.29 -15.85 -1.02
C LEU A 502 -13.04 -15.01 -2.27
N VAL A 503 -11.84 -15.09 -2.88
CA VAL A 503 -11.37 -14.10 -3.87
C VAL A 503 -12.23 -14.09 -5.13
N ASN A 504 -12.39 -15.22 -5.82
CA ASN A 504 -13.18 -15.33 -7.04
C ASN A 504 -14.67 -15.11 -6.75
N HIS A 505 -15.20 -15.68 -5.65
CA HIS A 505 -16.60 -15.44 -5.28
C HIS A 505 -16.91 -13.96 -5.09
N VAL A 506 -16.02 -13.19 -4.44
CA VAL A 506 -16.16 -11.74 -4.31
C VAL A 506 -16.07 -11.08 -5.69
N LYS A 507 -15.02 -11.37 -6.47
CA LYS A 507 -14.81 -10.84 -7.83
C LYS A 507 -16.05 -10.97 -8.72
N ASP A 508 -16.66 -12.17 -8.73
CA ASP A 508 -17.77 -12.51 -9.62
C ASP A 508 -19.14 -11.97 -9.14
N ASN A 509 -19.29 -11.66 -7.84
CA ASN A 509 -20.55 -11.21 -7.24
C ASN A 509 -20.52 -9.77 -6.70
N LEU A 510 -19.38 -9.08 -6.76
CA LEU A 510 -19.22 -7.72 -6.27
C LEU A 510 -20.18 -6.74 -6.98
N GLN A 511 -20.23 -6.78 -8.31
CA GLN A 511 -21.10 -5.90 -9.08
C GLN A 511 -22.59 -6.14 -8.76
N SER A 512 -23.02 -7.39 -8.60
CA SER A 512 -24.43 -7.72 -8.36
C SER A 512 -24.87 -7.34 -6.94
N GLU A 513 -24.03 -7.54 -5.93
CA GLU A 513 -24.31 -7.08 -4.56
C GLU A 513 -24.25 -5.54 -4.44
N LEU A 514 -23.28 -4.87 -5.09
CA LEU A 514 -23.23 -3.40 -5.13
C LEU A 514 -24.49 -2.81 -5.77
N VAL A 515 -24.90 -3.27 -6.95
CA VAL A 515 -26.14 -2.81 -7.59
C VAL A 515 -27.35 -3.08 -6.69
N LYS A 516 -27.48 -4.30 -6.14
CA LYS A 516 -28.60 -4.67 -5.26
C LYS A 516 -28.71 -3.85 -3.98
N HIS A 517 -27.59 -3.36 -3.44
CA HIS A 517 -27.57 -2.55 -2.21
C HIS A 517 -27.61 -1.03 -2.45
N LEU A 518 -27.13 -0.54 -3.59
CA LEU A 518 -27.03 0.90 -3.90
C LEU A 518 -28.13 1.40 -4.84
N TYR A 519 -28.62 0.56 -5.75
CA TYR A 519 -29.62 0.93 -6.76
C TYR A 519 -31.05 0.89 -6.19
N ARG A 520 -31.31 1.79 -5.23
CA ARG A 520 -32.59 1.96 -4.53
C ARG A 520 -33.11 3.37 -4.80
N THR A 521 -34.23 3.48 -5.51
CA THR A 521 -34.80 4.76 -5.98
C THR A 521 -34.88 5.84 -4.89
N ASP A 522 -35.25 5.43 -3.68
CA ASP A 522 -35.48 6.33 -2.54
C ASP A 522 -34.17 6.86 -1.89
N GLU A 523 -33.04 6.18 -2.11
CA GLU A 523 -31.74 6.48 -1.47
C GLU A 523 -30.71 7.10 -2.45
N ILE A 524 -30.91 6.98 -3.78
CA ILE A 524 -30.00 7.49 -4.84
C ILE A 524 -29.65 8.98 -4.64
N ASP A 525 -30.65 9.81 -4.35
CA ASP A 525 -30.48 11.25 -4.12
C ASP A 525 -29.61 11.56 -2.89
N THR A 526 -29.59 10.67 -1.90
CA THR A 526 -28.75 10.80 -0.71
C THR A 526 -27.33 10.33 -0.97
N PHE A 527 -27.13 9.25 -1.74
CA PHE A 527 -25.79 8.75 -2.07
C PHE A 527 -25.03 9.70 -3.02
N LEU A 528 -25.71 10.25 -4.03
CA LEU A 528 -25.12 11.19 -4.99
C LEU A 528 -25.17 12.66 -4.53
N SER A 529 -25.26 12.93 -3.22
CA SER A 529 -25.04 14.28 -2.70
C SER A 529 -23.55 14.64 -2.77
N GLU A 530 -23.20 15.67 -3.56
CA GLU A 530 -21.81 16.13 -3.69
C GLU A 530 -21.22 16.60 -2.36
N SER A 531 -19.91 16.40 -2.17
CA SER A 531 -19.15 17.05 -1.10
C SER A 531 -19.26 18.58 -1.22
N PRO A 532 -19.56 19.32 -0.13
CA PRO A 532 -19.79 20.78 -0.19
C PRO A 532 -18.56 21.55 -0.67
N GLU A 533 -17.35 21.10 -0.34
CA GLU A 533 -16.11 21.71 -0.83
C GLU A 533 -15.96 21.57 -2.36
N ILE A 534 -16.31 20.40 -2.90
CA ILE A 534 -16.20 20.14 -4.34
C ILE A 534 -17.31 20.88 -5.08
N ALA A 535 -18.54 20.88 -4.56
CA ALA A 535 -19.64 21.69 -5.10
C ALA A 535 -19.29 23.18 -5.13
N GLN A 536 -18.66 23.72 -4.08
CA GLN A 536 -18.19 25.11 -4.04
C GLN A 536 -17.08 25.36 -5.07
N ARG A 537 -15.99 24.57 -5.09
CA ARG A 537 -14.89 24.74 -6.06
C ARG A 537 -15.36 24.58 -7.51
N ARG A 538 -16.30 23.68 -7.77
CA ARG A 538 -16.93 23.45 -9.08
C ARG A 538 -17.79 24.65 -9.50
N LYS A 539 -18.55 25.24 -8.56
CA LYS A 539 -19.28 26.50 -8.78
C LYS A 539 -18.33 27.68 -9.09
N GLU A 540 -17.31 27.89 -8.26
CA GLU A 540 -16.32 28.97 -8.44
C GLU A 540 -15.59 28.86 -9.79
N ALA A 541 -15.17 27.65 -10.17
CA ALA A 541 -14.57 27.39 -11.48
C ALA A 541 -15.55 27.65 -12.65
N ALA A 542 -16.83 27.32 -12.48
CA ALA A 542 -17.86 27.59 -13.50
C ALA A 542 -18.20 29.08 -13.64
N GLU A 543 -18.22 29.83 -12.54
CA GLU A 543 -18.41 31.29 -12.55
C GLU A 543 -17.20 31.99 -13.18
N MET A 544 -15.97 31.56 -12.85
CA MET A 544 -14.74 32.04 -13.50
C MET A 544 -14.68 31.70 -15.00
N LEU A 545 -15.08 30.48 -15.41
CA LEU A 545 -15.10 30.11 -16.82
C LEU A 545 -16.11 30.97 -17.61
N LYS A 546 -17.32 31.22 -17.05
CA LYS A 546 -18.32 32.12 -17.67
C LYS A 546 -17.79 33.55 -17.79
N ALA A 547 -17.14 34.08 -16.76
CA ALA A 547 -16.53 35.41 -16.79
C ALA A 547 -15.43 35.51 -17.87
N LEU A 548 -14.58 34.49 -18.01
CA LEU A 548 -13.53 34.44 -19.03
C LEU A 548 -14.08 34.26 -20.45
N GLN A 549 -15.13 33.45 -20.62
CA GLN A 549 -15.87 33.33 -21.89
C GLN A 549 -16.43 34.69 -22.33
N HIS A 550 -17.10 35.41 -21.42
CA HIS A 550 -17.64 36.74 -21.67
C HIS A 550 -16.52 37.76 -22.01
N ALA A 551 -15.39 37.71 -21.29
CA ALA A 551 -14.23 38.54 -21.61
C ALA A 551 -13.65 38.25 -23.01
N ASN A 552 -13.63 37.00 -23.45
CA ASN A 552 -13.14 36.62 -24.79
C ASN A 552 -14.07 37.12 -25.92
N VAL A 553 -15.39 37.20 -25.68
CA VAL A 553 -16.36 37.84 -26.59
C VAL A 553 -16.09 39.33 -26.69
N ILE A 554 -15.99 40.05 -25.56
CA ILE A 554 -15.67 41.49 -25.52
C ILE A 554 -14.34 41.79 -26.22
N ILE A 555 -13.30 40.97 -26.01
CA ILE A 555 -12.00 41.10 -26.69
C ILE A 555 -12.12 40.86 -28.21
N GLY A 556 -13.14 40.12 -28.66
CA GLY A 556 -13.53 40.02 -30.08
C GLY A 556 -14.08 41.35 -30.61
N GLU A 557 -15.12 41.88 -29.98
CA GLU A 557 -15.81 43.13 -30.35
C GLU A 557 -14.86 44.34 -30.39
N ILE A 558 -13.94 44.43 -29.42
CA ILE A 558 -12.91 45.47 -29.34
C ILE A 558 -11.94 45.40 -30.55
N ARG A 559 -11.70 44.20 -31.11
CA ARG A 559 -10.83 44.03 -32.29
C ARG A 559 -11.48 44.60 -33.56
N GLU A 560 -12.80 44.53 -33.67
CA GLU A 560 -13.55 45.00 -34.83
C GLU A 560 -13.77 46.52 -34.78
N THR A 561 -13.97 47.08 -33.58
CA THR A 561 -14.19 48.52 -33.36
C THR A 561 -12.91 49.38 -33.38
N HIS A 562 -11.72 48.77 -33.48
CA HIS A 562 -10.43 49.47 -33.56
C HIS A 562 -9.82 49.54 -34.98
N MET A 563 -10.67 49.48 -36.01
CA MET A 563 -10.34 49.85 -37.39
C MET A 563 -10.32 51.39 -37.57
N TRP A 564 -9.31 52.06 -37.01
CA TRP A 564 -9.07 53.52 -37.08
C TRP A 564 -7.59 53.84 -37.36
#